data_AF-A0A511VAV7-F1
#
_entry.id   AF-A0A511VAV7-F1
#
_cell.length_a   1.000
_cell.length_b   1.000
_cell.length_c   1.000
_cell.angle_alpha   90.00
_cell.angle_beta   90.00
_cell.angle_gamma   90.00
#
_symmetry.space_group_name_H-M   'P 1'
#
loop_
_entity.id
_entity.type
_entity.pdbx_description
1 polymer ?
#
loop_
_entity_poly.entity_id
_entity_poly.type
_entity_poly.pdbx_seq_one_letter_code
_entity_poly.pdbx_strand_id
1 'polypeptide(L)'
;MKVEYTDGLLHVSFTITYQGKTAKLEHVIVDTGAARTIISADAVFDLGIFATADDEINVMYGIGGEEYSFRKVVDEIEFASFKAGNFPIDFGDLDKGFGINGIIYSLLSQWGVVLLSAAAL
;
A
#
# COMPACT_ATOMS: atom_id res chain seq x y z
N MET A 1 -11.33 11.41 5.54
CA MET A 1 -10.88 10.03 5.29
C MET A 1 -11.95 9.08 5.78
N LYS A 2 -12.34 8.09 4.99
CA LYS A 2 -13.21 7.00 5.47
C LYS A 2 -12.31 5.83 5.83
N VAL A 3 -12.46 5.32 7.05
CA VAL A 3 -11.86 4.06 7.50
C VAL A 3 -13.01 3.10 7.72
N GLU A 4 -12.88 1.91 7.18
CA GLU A 4 -13.86 0.84 7.34
C GLU A 4 -13.23 -0.24 8.21
N TYR A 5 -13.95 -0.68 9.24
CA TYR A 5 -13.51 -1.77 10.10
C TYR A 5 -14.34 -3.00 9.78
N THR A 6 -13.71 -3.99 9.17
CA THR A 6 -14.35 -5.20 8.66
C THR A 6 -13.47 -6.40 9.02
N ASP A 7 -14.08 -7.44 9.60
CA ASP A 7 -13.40 -8.69 9.97
C ASP A 7 -12.10 -8.52 10.77
N GLY A 8 -12.05 -7.50 11.63
CA GLY A 8 -10.89 -7.21 12.48
C GLY A 8 -9.81 -6.34 11.83
N LEU A 9 -10.01 -5.91 10.59
CA LEU A 9 -9.03 -5.15 9.82
C LEU A 9 -9.51 -3.72 9.54
N LEU A 10 -8.57 -2.79 9.50
CA LEU A 10 -8.81 -1.40 9.11
C LEU A 10 -8.54 -1.24 7.62
N HIS A 11 -9.63 -1.12 6.85
CA HIS A 11 -9.61 -0.85 5.42
C HIS A 11 -9.63 0.65 5.16
N VAL A 12 -8.76 1.08 4.26
CA VAL A 12 -8.68 2.45 3.77
C VAL A 12 -8.58 2.48 2.25
N SER A 13 -8.60 3.69 1.70
CA SER A 13 -8.29 3.94 0.29
C SER A 13 -7.29 5.09 0.17
N PHE A 14 -6.49 5.05 -0.88
CA PHE A 14 -5.58 6.13 -1.28
C PHE A 14 -5.55 6.24 -2.79
N THR A 15 -4.97 7.33 -3.30
CA THR A 15 -4.80 7.58 -4.72
C THR A 15 -3.33 7.45 -5.07
N ILE A 16 -3.03 6.83 -6.22
CA ILE A 16 -1.69 6.72 -6.77
C ILE A 16 -1.67 7.29 -8.18
N THR A 17 -0.63 8.07 -8.48
CA THR A 17 -0.39 8.63 -9.81
C THR A 17 0.93 8.11 -10.34
N TYR A 18 0.92 7.57 -11.55
CA TYR A 18 2.10 7.04 -12.24
C TYR A 18 2.06 7.37 -13.72
N GLN A 19 3.13 7.98 -14.23
CA GLN A 19 3.23 8.50 -15.60
C GLN A 19 2.02 9.35 -16.00
N GLY A 20 1.54 10.19 -15.07
CA GLY A 20 0.39 11.07 -15.25
C GLY A 20 -0.98 10.37 -15.27
N LYS A 21 -1.04 9.04 -15.09
CA LYS A 21 -2.29 8.30 -14.89
C LYS A 21 -2.57 8.13 -13.41
N THR A 22 -3.83 8.27 -13.00
CA THR A 22 -4.23 8.22 -11.60
C THR A 22 -5.28 7.13 -11.37
N ALA A 23 -5.10 6.33 -10.32
CA ALA A 23 -6.12 5.39 -9.85
C ALA A 23 -6.33 5.52 -8.34
N LYS A 24 -7.57 5.26 -7.92
CA LYS A 24 -7.91 5.09 -6.51
C LYS A 24 -7.80 3.61 -6.16
N LEU A 25 -6.98 3.28 -5.16
CA LEU A 25 -6.91 1.94 -4.58
C LEU A 25 -7.84 1.86 -3.39
N GLU A 26 -8.75 0.88 -3.44
CA GLU A 26 -9.66 0.52 -2.36
C GLU A 26 -9.19 -0.80 -1.71
N HIS A 27 -9.72 -1.13 -0.53
CA HIS A 27 -9.37 -2.35 0.21
C HIS A 27 -7.86 -2.46 0.55
N VAL A 28 -7.32 -1.38 1.10
CA VAL A 28 -5.93 -1.34 1.59
C VAL A 28 -5.96 -1.50 3.11
N ILE A 29 -5.15 -2.41 3.64
CA ILE A 29 -5.08 -2.69 5.08
C ILE A 29 -4.05 -1.79 5.75
N VAL A 30 -4.44 -1.15 6.84
CA VAL A 30 -3.50 -0.52 7.77
C VAL A 30 -2.88 -1.60 8.65
N ASP A 31 -1.57 -1.82 8.53
CA ASP A 31 -0.85 -2.86 9.25
C ASP A 31 0.38 -2.28 9.95
N THR A 32 0.25 -1.91 11.23
CA THR A 32 1.39 -1.37 11.99
C THR A 32 2.51 -2.38 12.27
N GLY A 33 2.28 -3.67 12.00
CA GLY A 33 3.30 -4.72 12.06
C GLY A 33 4.12 -4.85 10.77
N ALA A 34 3.67 -4.28 9.65
CA ALA A 34 4.38 -4.34 8.39
C ALA A 34 5.60 -3.40 8.39
N ALA A 35 6.76 -3.89 7.98
CA ALA A 35 7.96 -3.04 7.86
C ALA A 35 7.84 -2.02 6.70
N ARG A 36 7.05 -2.34 5.67
CA ARG A 36 6.97 -1.59 4.42
C ARG A 36 5.54 -1.53 3.90
N THR A 37 5.26 -0.50 3.09
CA THR A 37 4.03 -0.45 2.29
C THR A 37 4.23 -1.28 1.02
N ILE A 38 3.27 -2.17 0.74
CA ILE A 38 3.21 -2.97 -0.49
C ILE A 38 1.83 -2.83 -1.13
N ILE A 39 1.82 -2.78 -2.46
CA ILE A 39 0.61 -2.70 -3.28
C ILE A 39 0.54 -3.95 -4.17
N SER A 40 -0.66 -4.48 -4.39
CA SER A 40 -0.88 -5.55 -5.36
C SER A 40 -0.53 -5.04 -6.76
N ALA A 41 0.40 -5.70 -7.46
CA ALA A 41 0.77 -5.33 -8.82
C ALA A 41 -0.42 -5.39 -9.79
N ASP A 42 -1.36 -6.32 -9.56
CA ASP A 42 -2.56 -6.45 -10.37
C ASP A 42 -3.52 -5.27 -10.19
N ALA A 43 -3.62 -4.71 -8.98
CA ALA A 43 -4.49 -3.57 -8.69
C ALA A 43 -4.05 -2.27 -9.39
N VAL A 44 -2.80 -2.21 -9.85
CA VAL A 44 -2.21 -1.04 -10.52
C VAL A 44 -1.75 -1.32 -11.95
N PHE A 45 -2.04 -2.50 -12.48
CA PHE A 45 -1.59 -2.91 -13.80
C PHE A 45 -2.01 -1.92 -14.90
N ASP A 46 -3.24 -1.41 -14.84
CA ASP A 46 -3.79 -0.46 -15.82
C ASP A 46 -3.10 0.92 -15.79
N LEU A 47 -2.43 1.25 -14.69
CA LEU A 47 -1.55 2.44 -14.62
C LEU A 47 -0.24 2.24 -15.40
N GLY A 48 0.07 1.02 -15.82
CA GLY A 48 1.35 0.67 -16.43
C GLY A 48 2.43 0.33 -15.40
N ILE A 49 2.04 -0.02 -14.18
CA ILE A 49 2.96 -0.47 -13.13
C ILE A 49 3.07 -2.00 -13.22
N PHE A 50 4.21 -2.47 -13.71
CA PHE A 50 4.57 -3.89 -13.77
C PHE A 50 6.09 -4.04 -13.72
N ALA A 51 6.58 -5.20 -13.32
CA ALA A 51 8.02 -5.45 -13.21
C ALA A 51 8.73 -5.33 -14.57
N THR A 52 9.90 -4.71 -14.55
CA THR A 52 10.83 -4.55 -15.67
C THR A 52 12.23 -4.99 -15.25
N ALA A 53 13.12 -5.26 -16.21
CA ALA A 53 14.45 -5.81 -15.94
C ALA A 53 15.33 -4.91 -15.05
N ASP A 54 15.04 -3.61 -15.00
CA ASP A 54 15.82 -2.62 -14.25
C ASP A 54 15.27 -2.35 -12.84
N ASP A 55 14.16 -2.99 -12.45
CA ASP A 55 13.55 -2.75 -11.14
C ASP A 55 14.32 -3.44 -10.02
N GLU A 56 14.44 -2.76 -8.88
CA GLU A 56 14.95 -3.35 -7.65
C GLU A 56 13.95 -4.40 -7.15
N ILE A 57 14.42 -5.64 -7.03
CA ILE A 57 13.67 -6.73 -6.41
C ILE A 57 13.95 -6.72 -4.91
N ASN A 58 12.88 -6.71 -4.12
CA ASN A 58 12.90 -6.79 -2.67
C ASN A 58 12.37 -8.13 -2.21
N VAL A 59 12.89 -8.59 -1.09
CA VAL A 59 12.46 -9.80 -0.40
C VAL A 59 11.89 -9.41 0.96
N MET A 60 10.69 -9.88 1.25
CA MET A 60 9.98 -9.64 2.50
C MET A 60 9.71 -10.97 3.19
N TYR A 61 9.63 -10.94 4.51
CA TYR A 61 9.34 -12.13 5.32
C TYR A 61 8.13 -11.86 6.20
N GLY A 62 7.17 -12.77 6.17
CA GLY A 62 5.97 -12.75 7.01
C GLY A 62 5.66 -14.13 7.55
N ILE A 63 4.45 -14.28 8.12
CA ILE A 63 3.97 -15.58 8.63
C ILE A 63 3.94 -16.65 7.52
N GLY A 64 3.63 -16.23 6.29
CA GLY A 64 3.60 -17.11 5.10
C GLY A 64 4.98 -17.50 4.55
N GLY A 65 6.07 -16.96 5.10
CA GLY A 65 7.43 -17.18 4.60
C GLY A 65 7.94 -16.00 3.78
N GLU A 66 8.69 -16.31 2.73
CA GLU A 66 9.35 -15.35 1.85
C GLU A 66 8.41 -14.89 0.72
N GLU A 67 8.35 -13.58 0.50
CA GLU A 67 7.56 -12.92 -0.54
C GLU A 67 8.44 -11.96 -1.34
N TYR A 68 8.16 -11.83 -2.63
CA TYR A 68 8.93 -11.00 -3.55
C TYR A 68 8.13 -9.78 -3.99
N SER A 69 8.79 -8.63 -4.07
CA SER A 69 8.23 -7.41 -4.65
C SER A 69 9.24 -6.72 -5.55
N PHE A 70 8.77 -5.87 -6.45
CA PHE A 70 9.61 -4.96 -7.22
C PHE A 70 9.29 -3.52 -6.80
N ARG A 71 10.31 -2.67 -6.76
CA ARG A 71 10.15 -1.27 -6.38
C ARG A 71 10.05 -0.36 -7.59
N LYS A 72 9.08 0.55 -7.58
CA LYS A 72 9.02 1.69 -8.50
C LYS A 72 8.81 3.01 -7.77
N VAL A 73 9.31 4.08 -8.37
CA VAL A 73 9.00 5.45 -7.95
C VAL A 73 7.72 5.87 -8.65
N VAL A 74 6.72 6.29 -7.87
CA VAL A 74 5.48 6.86 -8.40
C VAL A 74 5.48 8.37 -8.32
N ASP A 75 4.74 9.00 -9.22
CA ASP A 75 4.71 10.45 -9.36
C ASP A 75 4.13 11.08 -8.08
N GLU A 76 3.03 10.51 -7.59
CA GLU A 76 2.35 11.00 -6.39
C GLU A 76 1.54 9.90 -5.70
N ILE A 77 1.46 10.00 -4.37
CA ILE A 77 0.50 9.28 -3.54
C ILE A 77 -0.27 10.28 -2.70
N GLU A 78 -1.58 10.11 -2.67
CA GLU A 78 -2.47 10.90 -1.83
C GLU A 78 -3.27 10.01 -0.89
N PHE A 79 -3.18 10.31 0.40
CA PHE A 79 -3.95 9.65 1.45
C PHE A 79 -4.57 10.69 2.36
N ALA A 80 -5.90 10.79 2.35
CA ALA A 80 -6.61 11.87 3.04
C ALA A 80 -6.09 13.26 2.63
N SER A 81 -5.48 14.01 3.56
CA SER A 81 -4.85 15.30 3.30
C SER A 81 -3.34 15.20 3.07
N PHE A 82 -2.76 14.01 3.23
CA PHE A 82 -1.33 13.77 3.02
C PHE A 82 -1.05 13.52 1.55
N LYS A 83 0.05 14.11 1.07
CA LYS A 83 0.56 13.89 -0.28
C LYS A 83 2.07 13.68 -0.22
N ALA A 84 2.58 12.79 -1.06
CA ALA A 84 4.00 12.58 -1.27
C ALA A 84 4.26 12.43 -2.77
N GLY A 85 5.19 13.21 -3.31
CA GLY A 85 5.62 13.12 -4.70
C GLY A 85 6.93 12.35 -4.85
N ASN A 86 7.15 11.75 -6.04
CA ASN A 86 8.36 10.99 -6.38
C ASN A 86 8.72 9.96 -5.31
N PHE A 87 7.75 9.09 -4.96
CA PHE A 87 7.85 8.23 -3.80
C PHE A 87 8.11 6.76 -4.18
N PRO A 88 9.08 6.06 -3.56
CA PRO A 88 9.32 4.65 -3.82
C PRO A 88 8.29 3.73 -3.13
N ILE A 89 7.67 2.85 -3.90
CA ILE A 89 6.72 1.84 -3.41
C ILE A 89 7.08 0.45 -3.92
N ASP A 90 6.82 -0.55 -3.08
CA ASP A 90 6.85 -1.95 -3.49
C ASP A 90 5.53 -2.40 -4.09
N PHE A 91 5.65 -3.17 -5.15
CA PHE A 91 4.55 -3.84 -5.83
C PHE A 91 4.85 -5.33 -5.87
N GLY A 92 3.89 -6.16 -5.50
CA GLY A 92 4.08 -7.61 -5.45
C GLY A 92 2.76 -8.35 -5.53
N ASP A 93 2.83 -9.66 -5.36
CA ASP A 93 1.63 -10.48 -5.22
C ASP A 93 1.06 -10.29 -3.81
N LEU A 94 -0.25 -10.09 -3.75
CA LEU A 94 -1.02 -10.10 -2.51
C LEU A 94 -2.17 -11.06 -2.79
N ASP A 95 -2.23 -12.15 -2.02
CA ASP A 95 -3.15 -13.27 -2.28
C ASP A 95 -4.58 -12.76 -2.55
N LYS A 96 -5.01 -12.96 -3.80
CA LYS A 96 -6.31 -12.51 -4.33
C LYS A 96 -7.48 -13.10 -3.56
N GLY A 97 -7.30 -14.23 -2.88
CA GLY A 97 -8.31 -14.85 -2.03
C GLY A 97 -8.79 -13.92 -0.89
N PHE A 98 -7.95 -12.97 -0.46
CA PHE A 98 -8.32 -12.00 0.57
C PHE A 98 -8.95 -10.71 0.02
N GLY A 99 -8.90 -10.48 -1.30
CA GLY A 99 -9.46 -9.25 -1.91
C GLY A 99 -8.79 -7.95 -1.47
N ILE A 100 -7.53 -8.03 -1.01
CA ILE A 100 -6.73 -6.90 -0.54
C ILE A 100 -5.88 -6.36 -1.69
N ASN A 101 -5.91 -5.05 -1.89
CA ASN A 101 -5.10 -4.39 -2.94
C ASN A 101 -3.82 -3.75 -2.39
N GLY A 102 -3.63 -3.73 -1.07
CA GLY A 102 -2.41 -3.20 -0.48
C GLY A 102 -2.35 -3.32 1.04
N ILE A 103 -1.14 -3.22 1.57
CA ILE A 103 -0.84 -3.11 2.99
C ILE A 103 -0.03 -1.83 3.18
N ILE A 104 -0.42 -0.97 4.12
CA ILE A 104 0.18 0.35 4.33
C ILE A 104 0.67 0.55 5.76
N TYR A 105 1.94 0.96 5.90
CA TYR A 105 2.49 1.43 7.18
C TYR A 105 3.59 2.45 7.01
N SER A 106 4.61 2.16 6.19
CA SER A 106 5.78 3.03 6.06
C SER A 106 5.42 4.48 5.69
N LEU A 107 4.42 4.68 4.82
CA LEU A 107 3.85 5.99 4.49
C LEU A 107 3.19 6.66 5.72
N LEU A 108 2.36 5.91 6.45
CA LEU A 108 1.66 6.41 7.64
C LEU A 108 2.66 6.85 8.71
N SER A 109 3.71 6.06 8.92
CA SER A 109 4.80 6.38 9.85
C SER A 109 5.53 7.67 9.45
N GLN A 110 5.87 7.83 8.17
CA GLN A 110 6.50 9.05 7.66
C GLN A 110 5.60 10.29 7.79
N TRP A 111 4.30 10.12 7.67
CA TRP A 111 3.31 11.19 7.87
C TRP A 111 2.93 11.43 9.33
N GLY A 112 3.53 10.70 10.28
CA GLY A 112 3.25 10.86 11.71
C GLY A 112 1.83 10.47 12.09
N VAL A 113 1.19 9.56 11.34
CA VAL A 113 -0.15 9.07 11.64
C VAL A 113 -0.10 8.19 12.88
N VAL A 114 -0.97 8.47 13.84
CA VAL A 114 -1.12 7.71 15.08
C VAL A 114 -2.49 7.04 15.11
N LEU A 115 -2.51 5.73 15.35
CA LEU A 115 -3.74 5.01 15.67
C LEU A 115 -4.07 5.20 17.15
N LEU A 116 -5.21 5.82 17.42
CA LEU A 116 -5.74 6.00 18.77
C LEU A 116 -6.97 5.11 18.93
N SER A 117 -6.98 4.26 19.94
CA SER A 117 -8.21 3.61 20.39
C SER A 117 -8.84 4.46 21.48
N ALA A 118 -10.13 4.77 21.32
CA ALA A 118 -10.92 5.22 22.45
C ALA A 118 -11.24 3.97 23.28
N ALA A 119 -10.64 3.86 24.47
CA ALA A 119 -11.19 2.94 25.46
C ALA A 119 -12.63 3.38 25.72
N ALA A 120 -13.59 2.49 25.47
CA ALA A 120 -14.97 2.72 25.87
C ALA A 120 -14.99 2.94 27.39
N LEU A 121 -15.40 4.14 27.82
CA LEU A 121 -15.79 4.44 29.20
C LEU A 121 -17.23 3.95 29.43
#